data_AF-A0A348Y821-F1
#
_entry.id   AF-A0A348Y821-F1
#
_cell.length_a   1.000
_cell.length_b   1.000
_cell.length_c   1.000
_cell.angle_alpha   90.00
_cell.angle_beta   90.00
_cell.angle_gamma   90.00
#
_symmetry.space_group_name_H-M   'P 1'
#
loop_
_entity.id
_entity.type
_entity.pdbx_description
1 polymer ?
#
loop_
_entity_poly.entity_id
_entity_poly.type
_entity_poly.pdbx_seq_one_letter_code
_entity_poly.pdbx_strand_id
1 'polypeptide(L)'
;MPAQLKSIAVLIDADNASAKNIGLILQEIAKLGHITCKKIYGDWGNAHIQSWQEALLKHAIDPMQHFAYVKGKNATDIGMVIEAMDLLYSGIHDGFCLISSDSDFTSLALRIRKNHVKVFGFGKHNTVSAFSQACDKFFYVEDLLTEKENSAKIASLSNKAANQSPNNALIRWTTKQLHTQNHLISTLNKLINENPNNNNGWSDISYLAREINKSHNNIKLDKYGYKKFSDLIIALRLYDMRRENNAVLIKVKKSALTDEKESKKLSSSTVVEKNSTAKPISNLKPQPNFFSSTPIMIKITNAPTIDAVLFRVNASKKVRGDEDMIFYGQTHSEDGSIELDQQLEDDKSISVFSCELNLQPTDIEQLNFVLSSELESLANDPKQTPIKLSIINKQENTLLFSSEFDVQNKSVQSLLLFTLNRKGNQWQFMPKNQNIDGDLRYLCEKYGIELSDD
;
A
#
# COMPACT_ATOMS: atom_id res chain seq x y z
N MET A 1 -19.87 -29.47 10.36
CA MET A 1 -18.45 -29.34 9.94
C MET A 1 -18.30 -30.07 8.63
N PRO A 2 -17.56 -29.54 7.62
CA PRO A 2 -17.25 -30.31 6.43
C PRO A 2 -16.50 -31.60 6.84
N ALA A 3 -16.71 -32.69 6.11
CA ALA A 3 -16.05 -33.96 6.41
C ALA A 3 -14.53 -33.84 6.23
N GLN A 4 -13.78 -34.30 7.23
CA GLN A 4 -12.31 -34.35 7.20
C GLN A 4 -11.84 -35.44 6.21
N LEU A 5 -10.74 -35.18 5.50
CA LEU A 5 -10.20 -36.12 4.49
C LEU A 5 -9.59 -37.35 5.16
N LYS A 6 -9.84 -38.53 4.60
CA LYS A 6 -9.41 -39.80 5.18
C LYS A 6 -8.00 -40.20 4.77
N SER A 7 -7.54 -39.75 3.60
CA SER A 7 -6.31 -40.24 2.98
C SER A 7 -5.70 -39.16 2.08
N ILE A 8 -4.73 -38.43 2.62
CA ILE A 8 -4.03 -37.36 1.93
C ILE A 8 -2.67 -37.83 1.42
N ALA A 9 -2.42 -37.64 0.13
CA ALA A 9 -1.10 -37.74 -0.47
C ALA A 9 -0.42 -36.37 -0.54
N VAL A 10 0.77 -36.26 0.05
CA VAL A 10 1.58 -35.04 0.08
C VAL A 10 2.77 -35.20 -0.86
N LEU A 11 2.84 -34.35 -1.88
CA LEU A 11 3.88 -34.36 -2.91
C LEU A 11 4.66 -33.05 -2.85
N ILE A 12 5.96 -33.14 -2.61
CA ILE A 12 6.84 -31.99 -2.37
C ILE A 12 7.83 -31.87 -3.52
N ASP A 13 7.91 -30.69 -4.10
CA ASP A 13 8.95 -30.31 -5.04
C ASP A 13 10.14 -29.75 -4.25
N ALA A 14 11.25 -30.49 -4.20
CA ALA A 14 12.41 -30.12 -3.39
C ALA A 14 13.14 -28.86 -3.91
N ASP A 15 12.99 -28.54 -5.20
CA ASP A 15 13.66 -27.42 -5.84
C ASP A 15 12.90 -26.11 -5.58
N ASN A 16 11.58 -26.17 -5.48
CA ASN A 16 10.74 -24.98 -5.24
C ASN A 16 10.26 -24.82 -3.78
N ALA A 17 10.34 -25.86 -2.94
CA ALA A 17 9.97 -25.81 -1.53
C ALA A 17 11.19 -25.70 -0.60
N SER A 18 10.98 -25.19 0.62
CA SER A 18 12.04 -25.05 1.63
C SER A 18 11.89 -26.05 2.77
N ALA A 19 12.96 -26.80 3.07
CA ALA A 19 13.05 -27.71 4.20
C ALA A 19 12.72 -27.04 5.55
N LYS A 20 13.01 -25.74 5.70
CA LYS A 20 12.75 -24.99 6.94
C LYS A 20 11.26 -24.91 7.27
N ASN A 21 10.40 -24.85 6.25
CA ASN A 21 8.97 -24.60 6.41
C ASN A 21 8.13 -25.88 6.38
N ILE A 22 8.71 -27.03 6.02
CA ILE A 22 7.94 -28.26 5.80
C ILE A 22 7.19 -28.73 7.05
N GLY A 23 7.79 -28.63 8.23
CA GLY A 23 7.13 -29.04 9.47
C GLY A 23 5.83 -28.27 9.73
N LEU A 24 5.79 -26.98 9.36
CA LEU A 24 4.59 -26.15 9.46
C LEU A 24 3.54 -26.49 8.41
N ILE A 25 3.99 -26.70 7.18
CA ILE A 25 3.11 -27.12 6.08
C ILE A 25 2.42 -28.44 6.43
N LEU A 26 3.17 -29.42 6.94
CA LEU A 26 2.61 -30.71 7.37
C LEU A 26 1.62 -30.56 8.54
N GLN A 27 1.84 -29.62 9.46
CA GLN A 27 0.88 -29.32 10.53
C GLN A 27 -0.43 -28.76 9.97
N GLU A 28 -0.37 -27.89 8.96
CA GLU A 28 -1.56 -27.35 8.31
C GLU A 28 -2.31 -28.43 7.53
N ILE A 29 -1.59 -29.29 6.81
CA ILE A 29 -2.18 -30.42 6.09
C ILE A 29 -2.89 -31.38 7.04
N ALA A 30 -2.32 -31.63 8.23
CA ALA A 30 -2.94 -32.50 9.24
C ALA A 30 -4.30 -31.96 9.74
N LYS A 31 -4.57 -30.65 9.63
CA LYS A 31 -5.89 -30.08 9.93
C LYS A 31 -6.94 -30.46 8.88
N LEU A 32 -6.51 -30.70 7.63
CA LEU A 32 -7.39 -31.10 6.53
C LEU A 32 -7.79 -32.58 6.60
N GLY A 33 -6.91 -33.42 7.16
CA GLY A 33 -7.15 -34.85 7.30
C GLY A 33 -5.92 -35.70 7.53
N HIS A 34 -6.08 -37.00 7.37
CA HIS A 34 -5.04 -37.96 7.69
C HIS A 34 -4.03 -38.10 6.54
N ILE A 35 -2.76 -37.78 6.83
CA ILE A 35 -1.66 -37.89 5.87
C ILE A 35 -1.21 -39.36 5.79
N THR A 36 -1.46 -39.99 4.65
CA THR A 36 -1.11 -41.40 4.39
C THR A 36 0.15 -41.57 3.55
N CYS A 37 0.52 -40.55 2.78
CA CYS A 37 1.68 -40.57 1.89
C CYS A 37 2.39 -39.22 1.93
N LYS A 38 3.73 -39.23 2.04
CA LYS A 38 4.60 -38.05 1.99
C LYS A 38 5.81 -38.37 1.12
N LYS A 39 5.83 -37.82 -0.09
CA LYS A 39 6.92 -38.00 -1.05
C LYS A 39 7.52 -36.66 -1.43
N ILE A 40 8.82 -36.64 -1.66
CA ILE A 40 9.57 -35.45 -2.09
C ILE A 40 10.47 -35.78 -3.27
N TYR A 41 10.42 -34.95 -4.30
CA TYR A 41 11.06 -35.18 -5.59
C TYR A 41 12.20 -34.19 -5.78
N GLY A 42 13.38 -34.71 -6.11
CA GLY A 42 14.57 -33.89 -6.29
C GLY A 42 15.75 -34.70 -6.85
N ASP A 43 16.80 -33.98 -7.24
CA ASP A 43 18.10 -34.58 -7.53
C ASP A 43 19.01 -34.50 -6.30
N TRP A 44 19.07 -35.58 -5.50
CA TRP A 44 19.86 -35.66 -4.26
C TRP A 44 21.37 -35.62 -4.49
N GLY A 45 21.82 -35.66 -5.75
CA GLY A 45 23.19 -35.32 -6.12
C GLY A 45 23.49 -33.81 -6.08
N ASN A 46 22.46 -32.95 -6.05
CA ASN A 46 22.58 -31.50 -6.04
C ASN A 46 22.79 -30.95 -4.62
N ALA A 47 23.81 -30.10 -4.45
CA ALA A 47 24.13 -29.46 -3.18
C ALA A 47 22.99 -28.59 -2.63
N HIS A 48 22.18 -27.97 -3.51
CA HIS A 48 21.11 -27.06 -3.08
C HIS A 48 20.02 -27.73 -2.23
N ILE A 49 19.76 -29.03 -2.45
CA ILE A 49 18.70 -29.76 -1.73
C ILE A 49 19.23 -30.57 -0.54
N GLN A 50 20.52 -30.49 -0.21
CA GLN A 50 21.10 -31.17 0.97
C GLN A 50 20.45 -30.74 2.29
N SER A 51 19.93 -29.50 2.35
CA SER A 51 19.21 -28.99 3.53
C SER A 51 17.96 -29.80 3.92
N TRP A 52 17.45 -30.64 3.02
CA TRP A 52 16.31 -31.50 3.28
C TRP A 52 16.64 -32.75 4.09
N GLN A 53 17.90 -33.21 4.14
CA GLN A 53 18.26 -34.50 4.77
C GLN A 53 17.73 -34.63 6.21
N GLU A 54 17.90 -33.60 7.03
CA GLU A 54 17.39 -33.59 8.40
C GLU A 54 15.86 -33.62 8.45
N ALA A 55 15.21 -32.86 7.55
CA ALA A 55 13.75 -32.79 7.47
C ALA A 55 13.12 -34.11 7.01
N LEU A 56 13.76 -34.85 6.09
CA LEU A 56 13.29 -36.16 5.61
C LEU A 56 13.16 -37.14 6.77
N LEU A 57 14.23 -37.27 7.57
CA LEU A 57 14.28 -38.16 8.73
C LEU A 57 13.28 -37.73 9.81
N LYS A 58 13.28 -36.43 10.13
CA LYS A 58 12.43 -35.86 11.19
C LYS A 58 10.94 -36.02 10.89
N HIS A 59 10.55 -35.86 9.63
CA HIS A 59 9.14 -35.85 9.23
C HIS A 59 8.70 -37.12 8.51
N ALA A 60 9.55 -38.16 8.44
CA ALA A 60 9.28 -39.41 7.72
C ALA A 60 8.73 -39.15 6.31
N ILE A 61 9.51 -38.40 5.52
CA ILE A 61 9.20 -38.07 4.13
C ILE A 61 10.06 -38.98 3.24
N ASP A 62 9.43 -39.63 2.27
CA ASP A 62 10.06 -40.58 1.37
C ASP A 62 10.74 -39.86 0.18
N PRO A 63 12.07 -39.90 0.05
CA PRO A 63 12.79 -39.19 -1.01
C PRO A 63 12.79 -39.95 -2.34
N MET A 64 12.36 -39.27 -3.40
CA MET A 64 12.33 -39.77 -4.78
C MET A 64 13.49 -39.13 -5.57
N GLN A 65 14.48 -39.94 -5.94
CA GLN A 65 15.63 -39.50 -6.73
C GLN A 65 15.27 -39.39 -8.21
N HIS A 66 15.51 -38.22 -8.81
CA HIS A 66 15.47 -38.03 -10.26
C HIS A 66 16.70 -37.26 -10.72
N PHE A 67 17.57 -37.91 -11.51
CA PHE A 67 18.76 -37.26 -12.05
C PHE A 67 18.42 -36.26 -13.16
N ALA A 68 19.01 -35.07 -13.11
CA ALA A 68 18.95 -34.14 -14.22
C ALA A 68 19.87 -34.60 -15.37
N TYR A 69 19.33 -35.29 -16.37
CA TYR A 69 20.07 -35.69 -17.58
C TYR A 69 20.62 -34.49 -18.37
N VAL A 70 19.90 -33.36 -18.31
CA VAL A 70 20.27 -32.09 -18.92
C VAL A 70 19.94 -30.99 -17.92
N LYS A 71 20.93 -30.15 -17.61
CA LYS A 71 20.78 -29.05 -16.65
C LYS A 71 19.65 -28.11 -17.06
N GLY A 72 18.72 -27.83 -16.14
CA GLY A 72 17.58 -26.93 -16.37
C GLY A 72 16.39 -27.57 -17.11
N LYS A 73 16.27 -28.90 -17.07
CA LYS A 73 15.08 -29.63 -17.55
C LYS A 73 14.26 -30.16 -16.36
N ASN A 74 12.97 -30.30 -16.59
CA ASN A 74 11.93 -30.58 -15.58
C ASN A 74 11.84 -32.09 -15.22
N ALA A 75 12.98 -32.76 -15.01
CA ALA A 75 13.01 -34.22 -14.77
C ALA A 75 12.33 -34.60 -13.45
N THR A 76 12.56 -33.80 -12.39
CA THR A 76 11.94 -33.93 -11.07
C THR A 76 10.43 -33.70 -11.15
N ASP A 77 10.00 -32.65 -11.86
CA ASP A 77 8.58 -32.33 -12.03
C ASP A 77 7.82 -33.43 -12.77
N ILE A 78 8.41 -33.97 -13.85
CA ILE A 78 7.83 -35.08 -14.60
C ILE A 78 7.68 -36.31 -13.69
N GLY A 79 8.70 -36.63 -12.89
CA GLY A 79 8.64 -37.73 -11.92
C GLY A 79 7.52 -37.55 -10.90
N MET A 80 7.40 -36.34 -10.35
CA MET A 80 6.31 -35.98 -9.43
C MET A 80 4.93 -36.10 -10.09
N VAL A 81 4.77 -35.65 -11.34
CA VAL A 81 3.50 -35.74 -12.08
C VAL A 81 3.12 -37.19 -12.36
N ILE A 82 4.07 -38.05 -12.74
CA ILE A 82 3.82 -39.48 -13.00
C ILE A 82 3.31 -40.14 -11.73
N GLU A 83 4.02 -40.00 -10.62
CA GLU A 83 3.62 -40.61 -9.35
C GLU A 83 2.29 -40.03 -8.84
N ALA A 84 2.03 -38.73 -9.04
CA ALA A 84 0.74 -38.14 -8.71
C ALA A 84 -0.42 -38.80 -9.47
N MET A 85 -0.23 -39.13 -10.74
CA MET A 85 -1.24 -39.84 -11.54
C MET A 85 -1.44 -41.27 -11.06
N ASP A 86 -0.36 -42.00 -10.74
CA ASP A 86 -0.45 -43.36 -10.23
C ASP A 86 -1.20 -43.41 -8.89
N LEU A 87 -0.87 -42.48 -7.97
CA LEU A 87 -1.58 -42.32 -6.71
C LEU A 87 -3.05 -41.93 -6.93
N LEU A 88 -3.35 -41.07 -7.90
CA LEU A 88 -4.72 -40.65 -8.20
C LEU A 88 -5.58 -41.83 -8.68
N TYR A 89 -5.05 -42.65 -9.60
CA TYR A 89 -5.80 -43.78 -10.14
C TYR A 89 -5.81 -45.02 -9.25
N SER A 90 -4.98 -45.07 -8.20
CA SER A 90 -5.12 -46.09 -7.16
C SER A 90 -6.48 -46.05 -6.46
N GLY A 91 -7.15 -44.88 -6.46
CA GLY A 91 -8.44 -44.66 -5.79
C GLY A 91 -8.35 -44.63 -4.25
N ILE A 92 -7.15 -44.69 -3.68
CA ILE A 92 -6.92 -44.77 -2.22
C ILE A 92 -6.98 -43.39 -1.56
N HIS A 93 -6.60 -42.33 -2.28
CA HIS A 93 -6.47 -40.97 -1.73
C HIS A 93 -7.67 -40.10 -2.10
N ASP A 94 -8.27 -39.45 -1.09
CA ASP A 94 -9.36 -38.50 -1.26
C ASP A 94 -8.88 -37.03 -1.22
N GLY A 95 -7.58 -36.81 -0.99
CA GLY A 95 -6.93 -35.51 -1.09
C GLY A 95 -5.48 -35.55 -1.55
N PHE A 96 -5.06 -34.50 -2.26
CA PHE A 96 -3.68 -34.25 -2.67
C PHE A 96 -3.20 -32.90 -2.12
N CYS A 97 -1.96 -32.84 -1.66
CA CYS A 97 -1.27 -31.59 -1.34
C CYS A 97 -0.03 -31.46 -2.21
N LEU A 98 -0.02 -30.45 -3.08
CA LEU A 98 1.10 -30.13 -3.96
C LEU A 98 1.89 -28.98 -3.34
N ILE A 99 3.12 -29.23 -2.92
CA ILE A 99 3.97 -28.24 -2.27
C ILE A 99 5.02 -27.78 -3.30
N SER A 100 4.69 -26.72 -4.04
CA SER A 100 5.55 -26.07 -5.03
C SER A 100 5.07 -24.62 -5.29
N SER A 101 5.96 -23.78 -5.82
CA SER A 101 5.61 -22.46 -6.36
C SER A 101 5.71 -22.42 -7.89
N ASP A 102 5.95 -23.56 -8.54
CA ASP A 102 6.02 -23.68 -9.99
C ASP A 102 4.61 -23.76 -10.62
N SER A 103 4.37 -22.89 -11.59
CA SER A 103 3.10 -22.84 -12.29
C SER A 103 2.85 -24.02 -13.24
N ASP A 104 3.88 -24.79 -13.60
CA ASP A 104 3.75 -25.93 -14.50
C ASP A 104 2.87 -27.06 -13.91
N PHE A 105 2.70 -27.10 -12.58
CA PHE A 105 1.78 -28.02 -11.91
C PHE A 105 0.28 -27.67 -12.05
N THR A 106 -0.07 -26.56 -12.72
CA THR A 106 -1.45 -26.15 -12.97
C THR A 106 -2.29 -27.27 -13.61
N SER A 107 -1.76 -27.93 -14.64
CA SER A 107 -2.47 -29.01 -15.35
C SER A 107 -2.71 -30.24 -14.47
N LEU A 108 -1.76 -30.56 -13.58
CA LEU A 108 -1.89 -31.65 -12.61
C LEU A 108 -3.02 -31.34 -11.61
N ALA A 109 -3.05 -30.14 -11.03
CA ALA A 109 -4.10 -29.73 -10.10
C ALA A 109 -5.49 -29.80 -10.74
N LEU A 110 -5.63 -29.30 -11.98
CA LEU A 110 -6.89 -29.41 -12.73
C LEU A 110 -7.28 -30.86 -13.00
N ARG A 111 -6.32 -31.75 -13.30
CA ARG A 111 -6.60 -33.18 -13.54
C ARG A 111 -7.11 -33.88 -12.28
N ILE A 112 -6.50 -33.62 -11.12
CA ILE A 112 -6.94 -34.19 -9.83
C ILE A 112 -8.38 -33.76 -9.53
N ARG A 113 -8.69 -32.46 -9.66
CA ARG A 113 -10.06 -31.95 -9.46
C ARG A 113 -11.09 -32.52 -10.40
N LYS A 114 -10.73 -32.72 -11.67
CA LYS A 114 -11.61 -33.36 -12.66
C LYS A 114 -11.99 -34.79 -12.28
N ASN A 115 -11.19 -35.46 -11.45
CA ASN A 115 -11.50 -36.79 -10.90
C ASN A 115 -12.22 -36.73 -9.55
N HIS A 116 -12.76 -35.57 -9.17
CA HIS A 116 -13.50 -35.33 -7.92
C HIS A 116 -12.68 -35.57 -6.64
N VAL A 117 -11.35 -35.59 -6.74
CA VAL A 117 -10.43 -35.65 -5.60
C VAL A 117 -10.01 -34.23 -5.22
N LYS A 118 -9.92 -33.95 -3.92
CA LYS A 118 -9.53 -32.62 -3.43
C LYS A 118 -8.07 -32.35 -3.69
N VAL A 119 -7.72 -31.14 -4.13
CA VAL A 119 -6.32 -30.73 -4.30
C VAL A 119 -6.05 -29.40 -3.61
N PHE A 120 -4.99 -29.39 -2.81
CA PHE A 120 -4.52 -28.23 -2.08
C PHE A 120 -3.12 -27.86 -2.56
N GLY A 121 -2.90 -26.59 -2.87
CA GLY A 121 -1.57 -26.09 -3.22
C GLY A 121 -0.92 -25.38 -2.04
N PHE A 122 0.39 -25.52 -1.91
CA PHE A 122 1.20 -24.81 -0.92
C PHE A 122 2.41 -24.18 -1.63
N GLY A 123 2.52 -22.85 -1.58
CA GLY A 123 3.59 -22.13 -2.25
C GLY A 123 3.78 -20.72 -1.71
N LYS A 124 4.66 -19.96 -2.36
CA LYS A 124 4.97 -18.57 -1.98
C LYS A 124 3.97 -17.58 -2.57
N HIS A 125 3.91 -16.36 -2.03
CA HIS A 125 3.03 -15.30 -2.56
C HIS A 125 3.33 -14.89 -4.02
N ASN A 126 4.57 -15.10 -4.49
CA ASN A 126 4.97 -14.81 -5.87
C ASN A 126 4.57 -15.92 -6.88
N THR A 127 3.85 -16.96 -6.44
CA THR A 127 3.33 -18.02 -7.32
C THR A 127 2.32 -17.46 -8.32
N VAL A 128 2.45 -17.83 -9.60
CA VAL A 128 1.53 -17.37 -10.66
C VAL A 128 0.09 -17.82 -10.35
N SER A 129 -0.87 -16.91 -10.55
CA SER A 129 -2.27 -17.10 -10.17
C SER A 129 -2.92 -18.36 -10.78
N ALA A 130 -2.49 -18.79 -11.97
CA ALA A 130 -2.99 -19.97 -12.66
C ALA A 130 -2.93 -21.25 -11.80
N PHE A 131 -1.80 -21.50 -11.13
CA PHE A 131 -1.67 -22.69 -10.28
C PHE A 131 -2.53 -22.58 -9.02
N SER A 132 -2.53 -21.40 -8.38
CA SER A 132 -3.34 -21.18 -7.18
C SER A 132 -4.84 -21.36 -7.41
N GLN A 133 -5.35 -20.90 -8.56
CA GLN A 133 -6.77 -21.03 -8.93
C GLN A 133 -7.13 -22.44 -9.44
N ALA A 134 -6.13 -23.19 -9.90
CA ALA A 134 -6.31 -24.58 -10.27
C ALA A 134 -6.56 -25.47 -9.05
N CYS A 135 -6.16 -25.07 -7.84
CA CYS A 135 -6.43 -25.82 -6.61
C CYS A 135 -7.84 -25.60 -6.03
N ASP A 136 -8.33 -26.50 -5.18
CA ASP A 136 -9.56 -26.25 -4.38
C ASP A 136 -9.32 -25.15 -3.34
N LYS A 137 -8.11 -25.15 -2.75
CA LYS A 137 -7.61 -24.08 -1.89
C LYS A 137 -6.09 -24.02 -2.01
N PHE A 138 -5.54 -22.82 -1.98
CA PHE A 138 -4.10 -22.58 -1.97
C PHE A 138 -3.70 -21.94 -0.65
N PHE A 139 -2.61 -22.43 -0.05
CA PHE A 139 -2.05 -21.94 1.20
C PHE A 139 -0.71 -21.28 0.92
N TYR A 140 -0.55 -20.04 1.37
CA TYR A 140 0.72 -19.36 1.27
C TYR A 140 1.58 -19.69 2.48
N VAL A 141 2.80 -20.18 2.24
CA VAL A 141 3.68 -20.68 3.30
C VAL A 141 4.07 -19.56 4.28
N GLU A 142 4.18 -18.34 3.78
CA GLU A 142 4.46 -17.13 4.57
C GLU A 142 3.35 -16.84 5.58
N ASP A 143 2.09 -17.09 5.24
CA ASP A 143 0.95 -16.86 6.13
C ASP A 143 0.97 -17.87 7.29
N LEU A 144 1.33 -19.13 7.01
CA LEU A 144 1.42 -20.19 8.02
C LEU A 144 2.49 -19.92 9.09
N LEU A 145 3.56 -19.22 8.72
CA LEU A 145 4.61 -18.78 9.65
C LEU A 145 4.06 -17.73 10.62
N THR A 146 3.30 -16.76 10.11
CA THR A 146 2.69 -15.71 10.94
C THR A 146 1.65 -16.27 11.92
N GLU A 147 0.85 -17.25 11.51
CA GLU A 147 -0.13 -17.90 12.40
C GLU A 147 0.53 -18.70 13.54
N LYS A 148 1.65 -19.39 13.27
CA LYS A 148 2.38 -20.14 14.31
C LYS A 148 3.07 -19.20 15.30
N GLU A 149 3.64 -18.10 14.81
CA GLU A 149 4.25 -17.08 15.67
C GLU A 149 3.20 -16.40 16.55
N ASN A 150 2.00 -16.14 16.02
CA ASN A 150 0.87 -15.62 16.79
C ASN A 150 0.37 -16.64 17.82
N SER A 151 0.27 -17.92 17.46
CA SER A 151 -0.15 -19.01 18.37
C SER A 151 0.86 -19.29 19.49
N ALA A 152 2.16 -19.24 19.18
CA ALA A 152 3.25 -19.39 20.15
C ALA A 152 3.38 -18.16 21.07
N LYS A 153 3.09 -16.96 20.56
CA LYS A 153 2.96 -15.74 21.37
C LYS A 153 1.77 -15.81 22.33
N ILE A 154 0.63 -16.38 21.92
CA ILE A 154 -0.53 -16.61 22.80
C ILE A 154 -0.24 -17.64 23.90
N ALA A 155 0.49 -18.72 23.61
CA ALA A 155 0.84 -19.74 24.61
C ALA A 155 1.87 -19.25 25.65
N SER A 156 2.77 -18.35 25.25
CA SER A 156 3.79 -17.75 26.14
C SER A 156 3.27 -16.59 27.00
N LEU A 157 2.07 -16.09 26.74
CA LEU A 157 1.37 -15.07 27.54
C LEU A 157 0.81 -15.57 28.88
N SER A 158 1.01 -16.85 29.24
CA SER A 158 0.62 -17.41 30.55
C SER A 158 1.69 -17.30 31.64
N ASN A 159 2.91 -16.84 31.32
CA ASN A 159 3.95 -16.64 32.33
C ASN A 159 4.76 -15.36 32.08
N LYS A 160 4.69 -14.48 33.09
CA LYS A 160 5.54 -13.33 33.40
C LYS A 160 5.27 -12.01 32.67
N ALA A 161 4.61 -11.15 33.42
CA ALA A 161 4.72 -9.70 33.38
C ALA A 161 6.19 -9.23 33.49
N ALA A 162 6.41 -8.02 32.95
CA ALA A 162 7.62 -7.18 32.97
C ALA A 162 8.68 -7.42 31.87
N ASN A 163 8.49 -6.81 30.69
CA ASN A 163 9.29 -5.67 30.19
C ASN A 163 8.87 -5.25 28.75
N GLN A 164 8.66 -3.94 28.56
CA GLN A 164 8.45 -3.22 27.28
C GLN A 164 9.77 -3.21 26.47
N SER A 165 9.91 -3.25 25.13
CA SER A 165 9.22 -2.78 23.90
C SER A 165 9.81 -3.53 22.66
N PRO A 166 9.51 -3.25 21.35
CA PRO A 166 8.38 -2.56 20.70
C PRO A 166 7.62 -3.42 19.63
N ASN A 167 6.34 -3.07 19.43
CA ASN A 167 5.59 -2.99 18.17
C ASN A 167 5.62 -4.17 17.15
N ASN A 168 4.58 -5.00 17.12
CA ASN A 168 4.23 -5.83 15.96
C ASN A 168 3.02 -5.20 15.25
N ALA A 169 3.25 -4.06 14.60
CA ALA A 169 2.28 -3.45 13.70
C ALA A 169 2.13 -4.37 12.46
N LEU A 170 0.89 -4.57 12.00
CA LEU A 170 0.61 -5.21 10.70
C LEU A 170 1.47 -4.53 9.63
N ILE A 171 2.18 -5.30 8.79
CA ILE A 171 2.96 -4.73 7.68
C ILE A 171 1.97 -4.22 6.64
N ARG A 172 1.72 -2.91 6.67
CA ARG A 172 0.87 -2.21 5.71
C ARG A 172 1.50 -2.27 4.33
N TRP A 173 0.72 -2.68 3.33
CA TRP A 173 1.15 -2.63 1.94
C TRP A 173 1.35 -1.19 1.51
N THR A 174 2.48 -0.92 0.86
CA THR A 174 2.80 0.39 0.31
C THR A 174 1.85 0.77 -0.84
N THR A 175 1.74 2.06 -1.13
CA THR A 175 0.95 2.59 -2.27
C THR A 175 1.26 1.83 -3.57
N LYS A 176 2.55 1.59 -3.86
CA LYS A 176 2.98 0.85 -5.07
C LYS A 176 2.46 -0.58 -5.09
N GLN A 177 2.51 -1.29 -3.96
CA GLN A 177 1.98 -2.64 -3.86
C GLN A 177 0.46 -2.66 -4.02
N LEU A 178 -0.25 -1.69 -3.44
CA LEU A 178 -1.70 -1.56 -3.58
C LEU A 178 -2.11 -1.25 -5.03
N HIS A 179 -1.35 -0.40 -5.74
CA HIS A 179 -1.60 -0.07 -7.14
C HIS A 179 -1.51 -1.26 -8.08
N THR A 180 -0.80 -2.34 -7.71
CA THR A 180 -0.77 -3.58 -8.50
C THR A 180 -2.08 -4.38 -8.41
N GLN A 181 -2.96 -4.07 -7.47
CA GLN A 181 -4.18 -4.82 -7.20
C GLN A 181 -5.33 -4.36 -8.11
N ASN A 182 -5.23 -4.68 -9.41
CA ASN A 182 -6.23 -4.30 -10.41
C ASN A 182 -7.67 -4.70 -10.04
N HIS A 183 -7.86 -5.84 -9.38
CA HIS A 183 -9.18 -6.28 -8.94
C HIS A 183 -9.76 -5.39 -7.82
N LEU A 184 -8.94 -4.97 -6.86
CA LEU A 184 -9.35 -4.04 -5.80
C LEU A 184 -9.77 -2.70 -6.41
N ILE A 185 -8.91 -2.13 -7.26
CA ILE A 185 -9.12 -0.80 -7.85
C ILE A 185 -10.34 -0.79 -8.79
N SER A 186 -10.46 -1.79 -9.67
CA SER A 186 -11.61 -1.88 -10.59
C SER A 186 -12.94 -2.07 -9.85
N THR A 187 -12.94 -2.86 -8.77
CA THR A 187 -14.13 -3.06 -7.92
C THR A 187 -14.53 -1.77 -7.22
N LEU A 188 -13.57 -1.07 -6.60
CA LEU A 188 -13.82 0.23 -5.96
C LEU A 188 -14.38 1.26 -6.95
N ASN A 189 -13.75 1.40 -8.12
CA ASN A 189 -14.20 2.34 -9.15
C ASN A 189 -15.61 2.02 -9.65
N LYS A 190 -15.91 0.73 -9.84
CA LYS A 190 -17.24 0.26 -10.23
C LYS A 190 -18.28 0.63 -9.17
N LEU A 191 -18.02 0.31 -7.90
CA LEU A 191 -18.96 0.57 -6.81
C LEU A 191 -19.20 2.07 -6.58
N ILE A 192 -18.19 2.93 -6.78
CA ILE A 192 -18.36 4.39 -6.73
C ILE A 192 -19.27 4.87 -7.86
N ASN A 193 -19.02 4.41 -9.10
CA ASN A 193 -19.77 4.86 -10.27
C ASN A 193 -21.21 4.34 -10.30
N GLU A 194 -21.46 3.14 -9.77
CA GLU A 194 -22.78 2.50 -9.74
C GLU A 194 -23.59 2.83 -8.47
N ASN A 195 -23.06 3.64 -7.55
CA ASN A 195 -23.78 4.02 -6.34
C ASN A 195 -25.01 4.89 -6.68
N PRO A 196 -26.24 4.47 -6.33
CA PRO A 196 -27.46 5.23 -6.61
C PRO A 196 -27.51 6.61 -5.95
N ASN A 197 -26.78 6.78 -4.84
CA ASN A 197 -26.69 8.03 -4.09
C ASN A 197 -25.41 8.82 -4.44
N ASN A 198 -24.82 8.55 -5.60
CA ASN A 198 -23.64 9.27 -6.06
C ASN A 198 -24.00 10.72 -6.40
N ASN A 199 -23.66 11.65 -5.51
CA ASN A 199 -23.79 13.07 -5.77
C ASN A 199 -22.48 13.60 -6.35
N ASN A 200 -22.50 13.94 -7.64
CA ASN A 200 -21.40 14.63 -8.32
C ASN A 200 -20.05 13.88 -8.30
N GLY A 201 -20.08 12.55 -8.30
CA GLY A 201 -18.92 11.65 -8.26
C GLY A 201 -18.53 11.16 -6.86
N TRP A 202 -19.18 11.65 -5.80
CA TRP A 202 -18.88 11.29 -4.42
C TRP A 202 -19.73 10.11 -3.93
N SER A 203 -19.09 9.18 -3.23
CA SER A 203 -19.74 8.01 -2.61
C SER A 203 -19.29 7.82 -1.16
N ASP A 204 -20.21 7.39 -0.30
CA ASP A 204 -19.94 7.08 1.10
C ASP A 204 -19.05 5.82 1.23
N ILE A 205 -17.97 5.94 2.01
CA ILE A 205 -17.04 4.83 2.28
C ILE A 205 -17.73 3.62 2.94
N SER A 206 -18.74 3.87 3.78
CA SER A 206 -19.48 2.85 4.53
C SER A 206 -20.41 2.06 3.61
N TYR A 207 -20.95 2.70 2.57
CA TYR A 207 -21.65 2.01 1.47
C TYR A 207 -20.70 1.05 0.74
N LEU A 208 -19.49 1.51 0.38
CA LEU A 208 -18.49 0.70 -0.31
C LEU A 208 -18.03 -0.49 0.53
N ALA A 209 -17.71 -0.27 1.80
CA ALA A 209 -17.29 -1.32 2.72
C ALA A 209 -18.38 -2.40 2.88
N ARG A 210 -19.66 -2.00 2.94
CA ARG A 210 -20.79 -2.93 3.01
C ARG A 210 -20.93 -3.75 1.73
N GLU A 211 -20.86 -3.13 0.56
CA GLU A 211 -20.99 -3.85 -0.72
C GLU A 211 -19.80 -4.79 -0.98
N ILE A 212 -18.59 -4.42 -0.56
CA ILE A 212 -17.43 -5.31 -0.64
C ILE A 212 -17.62 -6.52 0.26
N ASN A 213 -18.02 -6.34 1.52
CA ASN A 213 -18.26 -7.46 2.43
C ASN A 213 -19.38 -8.39 1.94
N LYS A 214 -20.38 -7.84 1.24
CA LYS A 214 -21.53 -8.60 0.72
C LYS A 214 -21.22 -9.37 -0.57
N SER A 215 -20.52 -8.73 -1.51
CA SER A 215 -20.42 -9.20 -2.91
C SER A 215 -18.98 -9.48 -3.37
N HIS A 216 -17.98 -9.08 -2.58
CA HIS A 216 -16.55 -9.18 -2.91
C HIS A 216 -15.72 -9.65 -1.70
N ASN A 217 -16.09 -10.79 -1.12
CA ASN A 217 -15.45 -11.36 0.09
C ASN A 217 -13.95 -11.72 -0.05
N ASN A 218 -13.40 -11.64 -1.26
CA ASN A 218 -12.00 -11.82 -1.60
C ASN A 218 -11.15 -10.57 -1.34
N ILE A 219 -11.77 -9.40 -1.16
CA ILE A 219 -11.10 -8.17 -0.75
C ILE A 219 -11.16 -8.09 0.79
N LYS A 220 -10.11 -8.58 1.45
CA LYS A 220 -9.95 -8.51 2.91
C LYS A 220 -8.90 -7.46 3.28
N LEU A 221 -9.23 -6.55 4.19
CA LEU A 221 -8.31 -5.47 4.59
C LEU A 221 -7.03 -6.02 5.26
N ASP A 222 -7.17 -7.08 6.05
CA ASP A 222 -6.05 -7.77 6.72
C ASP A 222 -4.99 -8.28 5.72
N LYS A 223 -5.40 -8.67 4.50
CA LYS A 223 -4.49 -9.06 3.42
C LYS A 223 -3.49 -7.96 3.10
N TYR A 224 -3.93 -6.71 3.17
CA TYR A 224 -3.17 -5.52 2.83
C TYR A 224 -2.50 -4.89 4.06
N GLY A 225 -2.68 -5.47 5.26
CA GLY A 225 -2.16 -4.93 6.52
C GLY A 225 -2.94 -3.73 7.06
N TYR A 226 -4.17 -3.49 6.58
CA TYR A 226 -5.02 -2.38 7.04
C TYR A 226 -6.14 -2.92 7.93
N LYS A 227 -6.43 -2.23 9.04
CA LYS A 227 -7.55 -2.57 9.93
C LYS A 227 -8.83 -1.84 9.54
N LYS A 228 -8.70 -0.57 9.11
CA LYS A 228 -9.81 0.30 8.72
C LYS A 228 -9.83 0.48 7.20
N PHE A 229 -11.03 0.49 6.63
CA PHE A 229 -11.19 0.65 5.17
C PHE A 229 -10.76 2.04 4.72
N SER A 230 -10.96 3.06 5.56
CA SER A 230 -10.41 4.41 5.36
C SER A 230 -8.91 4.38 5.11
N ASP A 231 -8.16 3.66 5.93
CA ASP A 231 -6.70 3.65 5.87
C ASP A 231 -6.21 3.00 4.57
N LEU A 232 -6.91 1.97 4.09
CA LEU A 232 -6.64 1.34 2.80
C LEU A 232 -6.91 2.31 1.63
N ILE A 233 -8.01 3.06 1.66
CA ILE A 233 -8.33 4.05 0.62
C ILE A 233 -7.33 5.19 0.63
N ILE A 234 -6.95 5.68 1.81
CA ILE A 234 -5.91 6.70 2.01
C ILE A 234 -4.59 6.22 1.41
N ALA A 235 -4.18 4.99 1.71
CA ALA A 235 -2.95 4.41 1.19
C ALA A 235 -2.98 4.13 -0.33
N LEU A 236 -4.17 3.95 -0.92
CA LEU A 236 -4.30 3.87 -2.37
C LEU A 236 -3.96 5.19 -3.05
N ARG A 237 -4.17 6.36 -2.42
CA ARG A 237 -3.90 7.69 -3.01
C ARG A 237 -4.56 7.97 -4.38
N LEU A 238 -5.46 7.10 -4.86
CA LEU A 238 -6.19 7.18 -6.13
C LEU A 238 -7.54 7.89 -6.00
N TYR A 239 -7.95 8.21 -4.78
CA TYR A 239 -9.26 8.76 -4.46
C TYR A 239 -9.09 10.08 -3.72
N ASP A 240 -9.94 11.05 -4.06
CA ASP A 240 -10.16 12.23 -3.23
C ASP A 240 -11.02 11.83 -2.04
N MET A 241 -10.73 12.39 -0.88
CA MET A 241 -11.40 12.06 0.38
C MET A 241 -11.76 13.32 1.13
N ARG A 242 -13.01 13.38 1.61
CA ARG A 242 -13.47 14.46 2.48
C ARG A 242 -14.42 13.92 3.55
N ARG A 243 -14.44 14.58 4.71
CA ARG A 243 -15.40 14.30 5.78
C ARG A 243 -16.52 15.34 5.72
N GLU A 244 -17.77 14.89 5.68
CA GLU A 244 -18.97 15.74 5.72
C GLU A 244 -20.01 15.09 6.63
N ASN A 245 -20.58 15.82 7.60
CA ASN A 245 -21.66 15.35 8.48
C ASN A 245 -21.41 13.95 9.09
N ASN A 246 -20.20 13.71 9.62
CA ASN A 246 -19.77 12.44 10.21
C ASN A 246 -19.68 11.24 9.24
N ALA A 247 -19.82 11.48 7.93
CA ALA A 247 -19.56 10.51 6.88
C ALA A 247 -18.23 10.82 6.16
N VAL A 248 -17.55 9.77 5.69
CA VAL A 248 -16.36 9.91 4.84
C VAL A 248 -16.79 9.64 3.40
N LEU A 249 -16.65 10.65 2.56
CA LEU A 249 -16.96 10.57 1.14
C LEU A 249 -15.69 10.39 0.33
N ILE A 250 -15.76 9.56 -0.71
CA ILE A 250 -14.65 9.32 -1.62
C ILE A 250 -15.07 9.51 -3.08
N LYS A 251 -14.14 9.97 -3.90
CA LYS A 251 -14.33 10.19 -5.34
C LYS A 251 -13.07 9.77 -6.11
N VAL A 252 -13.22 9.22 -7.30
CA VAL A 252 -12.07 8.84 -8.14
C VAL A 252 -11.32 10.11 -8.58
N LYS A 253 -10.01 10.19 -8.33
CA LYS A 253 -9.18 11.28 -8.84
C LYS A 253 -9.20 11.29 -10.36
N LYS A 254 -9.38 12.47 -10.96
CA LYS A 254 -9.19 12.61 -12.41
C LYS A 254 -7.72 12.47 -12.73
N SER A 255 -7.32 11.39 -13.41
CA SER A 255 -6.00 11.31 -14.00
C SER A 255 -5.89 12.32 -15.15
N ALA A 256 -4.86 13.16 -15.11
CA ALA A 256 -4.52 14.10 -16.18
C ALA A 256 -4.32 13.43 -17.56
N LEU A 257 -4.29 12.09 -17.64
CA LEU A 257 -4.23 11.32 -18.89
C LEU A 257 -5.54 11.30 -19.69
N THR A 258 -6.66 11.79 -19.14
CA THR A 258 -7.94 11.87 -19.87
C THR A 258 -8.23 13.24 -20.50
N ASP A 259 -7.68 14.32 -19.97
CA ASP A 259 -7.94 15.68 -20.48
C ASP A 259 -7.03 16.09 -21.67
N GLU A 260 -5.92 15.38 -21.92
CA GLU A 260 -5.05 15.64 -23.08
C GLU A 260 -5.70 15.29 -24.44
N LYS A 261 -6.71 14.42 -24.47
CA LYS A 261 -7.40 14.05 -25.73
C LYS A 261 -8.55 14.99 -26.10
N GLU A 262 -9.14 15.70 -25.13
CA GLU A 262 -10.20 16.70 -25.41
C GLU A 262 -9.64 18.12 -25.60
N SER A 263 -8.53 18.47 -24.94
CA SER A 263 -7.87 19.79 -25.10
C SER A 263 -7.03 19.92 -26.39
N LYS A 264 -6.57 18.82 -27.00
CA LYS A 264 -5.87 18.83 -28.31
C LYS A 264 -6.76 19.14 -29.51
N LYS A 265 -8.07 19.32 -29.34
CA LYS A 265 -8.99 19.69 -30.43
C LYS A 265 -9.28 21.20 -30.49
N LEU A 266 -8.77 22.01 -29.55
CA LEU A 266 -9.15 23.43 -29.45
C LEU A 266 -8.01 24.37 -29.02
N SER A 267 -6.81 24.27 -29.60
CA SER A 267 -5.85 25.40 -29.56
C SER A 267 -4.71 25.23 -30.57
N SER A 268 -5.02 25.39 -31.85
CA SER A 268 -4.04 25.86 -32.83
C SER A 268 -4.01 27.39 -32.75
N SER A 269 -3.16 27.97 -31.89
CA SER A 269 -2.66 29.35 -32.07
C SER A 269 -1.43 29.62 -31.22
N THR A 270 -0.33 29.81 -31.95
CA THR A 270 0.95 30.44 -31.62
C THR A 270 0.91 31.54 -30.55
N VAL A 271 1.77 31.48 -29.52
CA VAL A 271 2.56 32.61 -29.00
C VAL A 271 3.85 32.13 -28.31
N VAL A 272 4.96 32.33 -29.04
CA VAL A 272 6.30 32.81 -28.65
C VAL A 272 6.79 32.57 -27.20
N GLU A 273 7.77 31.68 -27.09
CA GLU A 273 8.75 31.60 -26.00
C GLU A 273 9.54 32.91 -25.84
N LYS A 274 9.62 33.42 -24.61
CA LYS A 274 10.73 34.28 -24.19
C LYS A 274 11.31 33.79 -22.87
N ASN A 275 12.57 33.37 -22.98
CA ASN A 275 13.51 33.07 -21.92
C ASN A 275 13.44 34.04 -20.72
N SER A 276 13.31 33.51 -19.50
CA SER A 276 13.83 34.17 -18.31
C SER A 276 14.53 33.16 -17.42
N THR A 277 15.83 33.37 -17.28
CA THR A 277 16.79 32.56 -16.53
C THR A 277 16.47 32.53 -15.04
N ALA A 278 16.44 31.33 -14.47
CA ALA A 278 16.33 31.10 -13.03
C ALA A 278 17.59 31.62 -12.32
N LYS A 279 17.43 32.45 -11.29
CA LYS A 279 18.51 32.87 -10.38
C LYS A 279 18.47 32.03 -9.10
N PRO A 280 19.62 31.53 -8.61
CA PRO A 280 19.72 30.82 -7.32
C PRO A 280 19.58 31.77 -6.12
N ILE A 281 19.25 31.20 -4.95
CA ILE A 281 18.84 31.84 -3.68
C ILE A 281 20.00 32.54 -2.94
N SER A 282 20.83 33.32 -3.62
CA SER A 282 21.78 34.22 -2.94
C SER A 282 21.43 35.70 -3.07
N ASN A 283 20.38 36.08 -3.79
CA ASN A 283 20.06 37.50 -4.03
C ASN A 283 18.57 37.85 -4.17
N LEU A 284 17.68 37.25 -3.37
CA LEU A 284 16.35 37.79 -3.14
C LEU A 284 16.30 38.37 -1.73
N LYS A 285 16.22 39.70 -1.61
CA LYS A 285 15.94 40.36 -0.33
C LYS A 285 14.62 39.80 0.21
N PRO A 286 14.54 39.40 1.49
CA PRO A 286 13.30 38.92 2.10
C PRO A 286 12.39 40.12 2.32
N GLN A 287 11.56 40.48 1.33
CA GLN A 287 10.37 41.28 1.61
C GLN A 287 9.22 40.32 1.93
N PRO A 288 8.46 40.58 3.01
CA PRO A 288 7.26 39.81 3.30
C PRO A 288 6.27 40.00 2.14
N ASN A 289 6.05 38.95 1.35
CA ASN A 289 5.03 38.97 0.34
C ASN A 289 3.67 38.86 1.05
N PHE A 290 2.95 39.96 1.11
CA PHE A 290 1.55 39.96 1.50
C PHE A 290 0.74 39.53 0.30
N PHE A 291 0.04 38.41 0.44
CA PHE A 291 -0.99 38.03 -0.49
C PHE A 291 -2.24 38.84 -0.15
N SER A 292 -2.75 39.53 -1.16
CA SER A 292 -4.08 40.08 -1.08
C SER A 292 -5.06 38.93 -0.89
N SER A 293 -6.28 39.31 -0.54
CA SER A 293 -7.49 38.52 -0.40
C SER A 293 -7.80 37.56 -1.57
N THR A 294 -6.95 37.46 -2.60
CA THR A 294 -7.16 36.61 -3.77
C THR A 294 -6.85 35.13 -3.49
N PRO A 295 -7.52 34.21 -4.17
CA PRO A 295 -7.21 32.79 -4.08
C PRO A 295 -5.81 32.51 -4.65
N ILE A 296 -5.06 31.64 -3.99
CA ILE A 296 -3.72 31.22 -4.44
C ILE A 296 -3.67 29.72 -4.68
N MET A 297 -2.78 29.32 -5.58
CA MET A 297 -2.36 27.93 -5.75
C MET A 297 -0.92 27.78 -5.27
N ILE A 298 -0.67 26.78 -4.44
CA ILE A 298 0.64 26.45 -3.90
C ILE A 298 1.01 25.08 -4.46
N LYS A 299 2.01 25.04 -5.31
CA LYS A 299 2.54 23.80 -5.88
C LYS A 299 3.85 23.44 -5.21
N ILE A 300 3.91 22.22 -4.68
CA ILE A 300 5.09 21.63 -4.05
C ILE A 300 5.43 20.37 -4.84
N THR A 301 6.67 20.26 -5.31
CA THR A 301 7.20 19.05 -5.95
C THR A 301 8.37 18.53 -5.13
N ASN A 302 8.34 17.26 -4.76
CA ASN A 302 9.32 16.62 -3.88
C ASN A 302 9.47 15.12 -4.23
N ALA A 303 10.31 14.42 -3.47
CA ALA A 303 10.50 12.97 -3.62
C ALA A 303 9.22 12.20 -3.24
N PRO A 304 8.95 11.02 -3.85
CA PRO A 304 7.67 10.32 -3.70
C PRO A 304 7.39 9.79 -2.29
N THR A 305 8.42 9.64 -1.44
CA THR A 305 8.26 9.25 -0.02
C THR A 305 8.03 10.45 0.92
N ILE A 306 7.94 11.67 0.39
CA ILE A 306 7.75 12.90 1.16
C ILE A 306 6.36 13.46 0.86
N ASP A 307 5.54 13.56 1.90
CA ASP A 307 4.23 14.16 1.81
C ASP A 307 4.25 15.64 2.16
N ALA A 308 3.46 16.43 1.41
CA ALA A 308 3.13 17.79 1.77
C ALA A 308 1.80 17.81 2.53
N VAL A 309 1.81 18.48 3.67
CA VAL A 309 0.69 18.54 4.62
C VAL A 309 0.45 20.00 4.98
N LEU A 310 -0.82 20.39 5.07
CA LEU A 310 -1.24 21.70 5.50
C LEU A 310 -2.03 21.60 6.80
N PHE A 311 -1.66 22.38 7.81
CA PHE A 311 -2.45 22.57 9.03
C PHE A 311 -3.03 23.97 9.07
N ARG A 312 -4.36 24.08 9.24
CA ARG A 312 -5.03 25.35 9.57
C ARG A 312 -5.08 25.48 11.07
N VAL A 313 -4.51 26.55 11.62
CA VAL A 313 -4.40 26.70 13.08
C VAL A 313 -4.95 28.03 13.57
N ASN A 314 -5.52 27.99 14.77
CA ASN A 314 -6.03 29.14 15.48
C ASN A 314 -4.94 29.91 16.25
N ALA A 315 -5.34 30.91 17.03
CA ALA A 315 -4.46 31.71 17.88
C ALA A 315 -3.59 30.90 18.86
N SER A 316 -4.07 29.73 19.29
CA SER A 316 -3.34 28.81 20.15
C SER A 316 -2.35 27.93 19.37
N LYS A 317 -2.21 28.13 18.06
CA LYS A 317 -1.42 27.32 17.13
C LYS A 317 -1.86 25.85 17.08
N LYS A 318 -3.13 25.60 17.35
CA LYS A 318 -3.77 24.29 17.30
C LYS A 318 -4.83 24.26 16.19
N VAL A 319 -5.06 23.09 15.62
CA VAL A 319 -6.23 22.86 14.74
C VAL A 319 -7.52 22.94 15.56
N ARG A 320 -8.66 23.17 14.90
CA ARG A 320 -9.98 23.12 15.56
C ARG A 320 -10.52 21.68 15.64
N GLY A 321 -10.14 20.87 14.67
CA GLY A 321 -10.43 19.45 14.56
C GLY A 321 -9.62 18.82 13.44
N ASP A 322 -9.83 17.53 13.20
CA ASP A 322 -9.14 16.74 12.16
C ASP A 322 -9.29 17.37 10.77
N GLU A 323 -10.44 18.00 10.48
CA GLU A 323 -10.81 18.65 9.22
C GLU A 323 -9.89 19.81 8.81
N ASP A 324 -9.11 20.34 9.76
CA ASP A 324 -8.14 21.41 9.54
C ASP A 324 -6.74 20.89 9.14
N MET A 325 -6.57 19.57 9.04
CA MET A 325 -5.38 18.92 8.48
C MET A 325 -5.65 18.45 7.06
N ILE A 326 -4.99 19.06 6.08
CA ILE A 326 -5.13 18.71 4.66
C ILE A 326 -3.90 17.95 4.19
N PHE A 327 -4.13 16.74 3.72
CA PHE A 327 -3.10 15.80 3.27
C PHE A 327 -3.72 14.78 2.30
N TYR A 328 -2.91 13.86 1.79
CA TYR A 328 -3.37 12.88 0.79
C TYR A 328 -4.57 12.01 1.24
N GLY A 329 -4.80 11.86 2.55
CA GLY A 329 -5.96 11.14 3.11
C GLY A 329 -7.17 12.02 3.46
N GLN A 330 -7.04 13.34 3.36
CA GLN A 330 -8.11 14.31 3.52
C GLN A 330 -7.79 15.53 2.66
N THR A 331 -8.30 15.52 1.44
CA THR A 331 -7.89 16.45 0.37
C THR A 331 -8.63 17.77 0.42
N HIS A 332 -9.65 17.92 1.28
CA HIS A 332 -10.46 19.12 1.38
C HIS A 332 -10.72 19.49 2.82
N SER A 333 -10.76 20.79 3.07
CA SER A 333 -11.34 21.33 4.29
C SER A 333 -12.85 21.16 4.30
N GLU A 334 -13.47 21.05 5.48
CA GLU A 334 -14.93 20.98 5.64
C GLU A 334 -15.68 22.11 4.91
N ASP A 335 -15.17 23.35 4.99
CA ASP A 335 -15.75 24.53 4.35
C ASP A 335 -15.39 24.68 2.85
N GLY A 336 -14.64 23.73 2.27
CA GLY A 336 -14.17 23.77 0.89
C GLY A 336 -13.21 24.92 0.54
N SER A 337 -12.73 25.69 1.53
CA SER A 337 -11.81 26.81 1.30
C SER A 337 -10.38 26.38 0.97
N ILE A 338 -10.02 25.13 1.28
CA ILE A 338 -8.76 24.49 0.91
C ILE A 338 -9.06 23.19 0.16
N GLU A 339 -8.35 22.99 -0.95
CA GLU A 339 -8.34 21.75 -1.72
C GLU A 339 -6.90 21.34 -2.04
N LEU A 340 -6.59 20.05 -1.97
CA LEU A 340 -5.32 19.44 -2.33
C LEU A 340 -5.53 18.48 -3.50
N ASP A 341 -4.92 18.79 -4.63
CA ASP A 341 -4.68 17.82 -5.70
C ASP A 341 -3.27 17.25 -5.53
N GLN A 342 -3.17 15.93 -5.30
CA GLN A 342 -1.88 15.25 -5.20
C GLN A 342 -1.74 14.21 -6.31
N GLN A 343 -0.64 14.34 -7.06
CA GLN A 343 -0.22 13.47 -8.14
C GLN A 343 1.07 12.75 -7.71
N LEU A 344 1.06 11.42 -7.80
CA LEU A 344 2.21 10.59 -7.50
C LEU A 344 2.73 9.96 -8.79
N GLU A 345 3.96 10.32 -9.16
CA GLU A 345 4.70 9.74 -10.29
C GLU A 345 5.81 8.81 -9.75
N ASP A 346 6.47 8.04 -10.62
CA ASP A 346 7.47 7.04 -10.21
C ASP A 346 8.69 7.66 -9.49
N ASP A 347 8.99 8.92 -9.77
CA ASP A 347 10.19 9.65 -9.34
C ASP A 347 9.91 10.92 -8.52
N LYS A 348 8.66 11.37 -8.42
CA LYS A 348 8.29 12.58 -7.67
C LYS A 348 6.83 12.53 -7.19
N SER A 349 6.55 13.29 -6.14
CA SER A 349 5.19 13.68 -5.75
C SER A 349 4.97 15.16 -6.05
N ILE A 350 3.80 15.48 -6.58
CA ILE A 350 3.36 16.85 -6.86
C ILE A 350 2.10 17.10 -6.04
N SER A 351 2.16 18.06 -5.13
CA SER A 351 1.03 18.50 -4.30
C SER A 351 0.65 19.92 -4.69
N VAL A 352 -0.62 20.14 -5.06
CA VAL A 352 -1.18 21.45 -5.42
C VAL A 352 -2.28 21.80 -4.44
N PHE A 353 -2.03 22.77 -3.56
CA PHE A 353 -3.02 23.32 -2.66
C PHE A 353 -3.69 24.54 -3.28
N SER A 354 -4.98 24.45 -3.56
CA SER A 354 -5.85 25.59 -3.87
C SER A 354 -6.36 26.19 -2.57
N CYS A 355 -6.00 27.45 -2.30
CA CYS A 355 -6.37 28.13 -1.06
C CYS A 355 -7.22 29.37 -1.35
N GLU A 356 -8.49 29.32 -0.98
CA GLU A 356 -9.41 30.46 -0.99
C GLU A 356 -9.16 31.29 0.29
N LEU A 357 -8.10 32.11 0.27
CA LEU A 357 -7.59 32.84 1.43
C LEU A 357 -8.63 33.75 2.11
N ASN A 358 -9.58 34.27 1.34
CA ASN A 358 -10.69 35.09 1.85
C ASN A 358 -11.79 34.33 2.56
N LEU A 359 -11.95 33.07 2.20
CA LEU A 359 -13.00 32.22 2.76
C LEU A 359 -12.53 31.50 4.01
N GLN A 360 -11.27 31.72 4.43
CA GLN A 360 -10.74 31.15 5.66
C GLN A 360 -11.53 31.67 6.88
N PRO A 361 -12.08 30.77 7.71
CA PRO A 361 -12.82 31.12 8.93
C PRO A 361 -12.05 32.09 9.83
N THR A 362 -12.75 32.99 10.53
CA THR A 362 -12.14 34.12 11.27
C THR A 362 -11.20 33.68 12.39
N ASP A 363 -11.42 32.51 12.95
CA ASP A 363 -10.65 31.85 14.00
C ASP A 363 -9.35 31.17 13.49
N ILE A 364 -9.19 30.97 12.17
CA ILE A 364 -7.92 30.52 11.58
C ILE A 364 -6.97 31.73 11.43
N GLU A 365 -5.82 31.63 12.09
CA GLU A 365 -4.77 32.66 12.10
C GLU A 365 -3.57 32.28 11.23
N GLN A 366 -3.28 30.98 11.06
CA GLN A 366 -2.14 30.52 10.27
C GLN A 366 -2.48 29.31 9.41
N LEU A 367 -1.88 29.26 8.23
CA LEU A 367 -1.83 28.09 7.34
C LEU A 367 -0.37 27.60 7.30
N ASN A 368 -0.11 26.43 7.87
CA ASN A 368 1.24 25.89 8.04
C ASN A 368 1.51 24.77 7.05
N PHE A 369 2.46 24.98 6.13
CA PHE A 369 2.82 23.99 5.11
C PHE A 369 4.06 23.22 5.55
N VAL A 370 3.89 21.92 5.75
CA VAL A 370 4.88 21.02 6.33
C VAL A 370 5.17 19.89 5.34
N LEU A 371 6.43 19.47 5.28
CA LEU A 371 6.81 18.20 4.67
C LEU A 371 7.05 17.16 5.73
N SER A 372 6.62 15.92 5.48
CA SER A 372 6.92 14.77 6.33
C SER A 372 7.36 13.60 5.46
N SER A 373 8.45 12.94 5.84
CA SER A 373 8.89 11.70 5.18
C SER A 373 8.21 10.48 5.78
N GLU A 374 7.91 9.48 4.95
CA GLU A 374 7.57 8.11 5.39
C GLU A 374 8.83 7.31 5.84
N LEU A 375 10.03 7.84 5.57
CA LEU A 375 11.31 7.24 5.96
C LEU A 375 11.84 7.80 7.29
N GLU A 376 12.96 7.27 7.75
CA GLU A 376 13.63 7.75 8.97
C GLU A 376 14.13 9.20 8.86
N SER A 377 14.30 9.75 7.65
CA SER A 377 14.64 11.16 7.44
C SER A 377 14.25 11.66 6.05
N LEU A 378 14.10 12.98 5.92
CA LEU A 378 13.87 13.68 4.65
C LEU A 378 15.03 13.52 3.65
N ALA A 379 16.21 13.10 4.09
CA ALA A 379 17.40 12.88 3.26
C ALA A 379 17.51 11.44 2.72
N ASN A 380 16.72 10.50 3.26
CA ASN A 380 16.91 9.07 3.01
C ASN A 380 16.24 8.57 1.72
N ASP A 381 15.57 9.42 0.94
CA ASP A 381 14.94 8.98 -0.31
C ASP A 381 16.02 8.82 -1.40
N PRO A 382 16.24 7.61 -1.96
CA PRO A 382 17.25 7.40 -3.01
C PRO A 382 16.93 8.15 -4.32
N LYS A 383 15.70 8.63 -4.50
CA LYS A 383 15.25 9.47 -5.62
C LYS A 383 15.10 10.94 -5.23
N GLN A 384 15.82 11.40 -4.21
CA GLN A 384 15.76 12.78 -3.74
C GLN A 384 15.90 13.77 -4.90
N THR A 385 14.88 14.59 -5.09
CA THR A 385 14.95 15.79 -5.94
C THR A 385 14.87 17.02 -5.05
N PRO A 386 15.49 18.15 -5.45
CA PRO A 386 15.29 19.40 -4.75
C PRO A 386 13.79 19.71 -4.69
N ILE A 387 13.34 20.18 -3.53
CA ILE A 387 11.95 20.56 -3.34
C ILE A 387 11.71 21.85 -4.11
N LYS A 388 10.75 21.81 -5.03
CA LYS A 388 10.31 22.98 -5.80
C LYS A 388 9.01 23.49 -5.22
N LEU A 389 9.00 24.76 -4.83
CA LEU A 389 7.83 25.47 -4.31
C LEU A 389 7.48 26.61 -5.27
N SER A 390 6.24 26.67 -5.74
CA SER A 390 5.68 27.84 -6.40
C SER A 390 4.35 28.25 -5.80
N ILE A 391 4.14 29.57 -5.69
CA ILE A 391 2.88 30.18 -5.26
C ILE A 391 2.40 31.04 -6.42
N ILE A 392 1.17 30.80 -6.86
CA ILE A 392 0.57 31.39 -8.05
C ILE A 392 -0.75 32.06 -7.63
N ASN A 393 -1.01 33.27 -8.10
CA ASN A 393 -2.33 33.88 -8.00
C ASN A 393 -3.29 33.12 -8.92
N LYS A 394 -4.35 32.52 -8.38
CA LYS A 394 -5.27 31.67 -9.14
C LYS A 394 -6.09 32.46 -10.17
N GLN A 395 -6.41 33.72 -9.88
CA GLN A 395 -7.24 34.55 -10.75
C GLN A 395 -6.46 35.11 -11.94
N GLU A 396 -5.26 35.62 -11.67
CA GLU A 396 -4.43 36.25 -12.69
C GLU A 396 -3.47 35.26 -13.38
N ASN A 397 -3.35 34.04 -12.82
CA ASN A 397 -2.35 33.04 -13.20
C ASN A 397 -0.91 33.60 -13.16
N THR A 398 -0.62 34.48 -12.18
CA THR A 398 0.68 35.14 -12.02
C THR A 398 1.52 34.45 -10.96
N LEU A 399 2.80 34.23 -11.24
CA LEU A 399 3.74 33.65 -10.28
C LEU A 399 4.08 34.69 -9.18
N LEU A 400 3.67 34.41 -7.95
CA LEU A 400 3.89 35.28 -6.79
C LEU A 400 5.19 34.94 -6.06
N PHE A 401 5.56 33.66 -6.02
CA PHE A 401 6.78 33.18 -5.39
C PHE A 401 7.25 31.88 -6.05
N SER A 402 8.56 31.68 -6.16
CA SER A 402 9.16 30.41 -6.57
C SER A 402 10.49 30.20 -5.87
N SER A 403 10.75 28.97 -5.43
CA SER A 403 11.99 28.60 -4.74
C SER A 403 12.29 27.11 -4.94
N GLU A 404 13.57 26.77 -4.89
CA GLU A 404 14.07 25.39 -4.94
C GLU A 404 15.08 25.20 -3.81
N PHE A 405 14.91 24.16 -2.99
CA PHE A 405 15.80 23.90 -1.86
C PHE A 405 16.01 22.41 -1.64
N ASP A 406 17.20 22.07 -1.15
CA ASP A 406 17.62 20.70 -0.92
C ASP A 406 17.36 20.26 0.53
N VAL A 407 17.07 18.97 0.69
CA VAL A 407 16.88 18.29 1.98
C VAL A 407 17.83 17.10 2.17
N GLN A 408 18.78 16.86 1.25
CA GLN A 408 19.80 15.80 1.36
C GLN A 408 20.63 15.87 2.66
N ASN A 409 20.74 17.04 3.29
CA ASN A 409 21.47 17.22 4.55
C ASN A 409 20.54 17.32 5.77
N LYS A 410 19.24 17.03 5.62
CA LYS A 410 18.26 17.13 6.70
C LYS A 410 18.04 15.75 7.31
N SER A 411 18.72 15.49 8.42
CA SER A 411 18.56 14.26 9.23
C SER A 411 17.26 14.23 10.05
N VAL A 412 16.24 14.98 9.65
CA VAL A 412 14.96 15.09 10.36
C VAL A 412 13.83 14.54 9.50
N GLN A 413 12.77 14.04 10.12
CA GLN A 413 11.63 13.45 9.41
C GLN A 413 10.67 14.49 8.84
N SER A 414 10.60 15.67 9.46
CA SER A 414 9.66 16.72 9.08
C SER A 414 10.30 18.11 8.97
N LEU A 415 9.73 18.94 8.09
CA LEU A 415 10.21 20.29 7.81
C LEU A 415 9.03 21.24 7.63
N LEU A 416 8.91 22.25 8.50
CA LEU A 416 7.99 23.36 8.28
C LEU A 416 8.57 24.29 7.20
N LEU A 417 7.98 24.26 6.01
CA LEU A 417 8.45 25.02 4.86
C LEU A 417 8.21 26.51 5.04
N PHE A 418 6.95 26.87 5.25
CA PHE A 418 6.49 28.24 5.40
C PHE A 418 5.14 28.28 6.10
N THR A 419 4.77 29.49 6.51
CA THR A 419 3.46 29.81 7.09
C THR A 419 2.83 30.94 6.32
N LEU A 420 1.52 30.89 6.09
CA LEU A 420 0.73 32.07 5.76
C LEU A 420 0.07 32.55 7.04
N ASN A 421 0.30 33.80 7.44
CA ASN A 421 -0.22 34.36 8.68
C ASN A 421 -1.25 35.43 8.39
N ARG A 422 -2.40 35.36 9.04
CA ARG A 422 -3.43 36.38 8.91
C ARG A 422 -2.95 37.69 9.52
N LYS A 423 -3.10 38.78 8.75
CA LYS A 423 -2.83 40.16 9.16
C LYS A 423 -3.98 41.03 8.66
N GLY A 424 -5.00 41.19 9.51
CA GLY A 424 -6.26 41.80 9.10
C GLY A 424 -6.94 41.00 7.98
N ASN A 425 -7.19 41.63 6.84
CA ASN A 425 -7.82 41.01 5.67
C ASN A 425 -6.80 40.43 4.66
N GLN A 426 -5.53 40.35 5.03
CA GLN A 426 -4.46 39.85 4.17
C GLN A 426 -3.74 38.68 4.82
N TRP A 427 -3.03 37.92 3.99
CA TRP A 427 -2.22 36.78 4.42
C TRP A 427 -0.75 37.06 4.11
N GLN A 428 0.09 37.02 5.14
CA GLN A 428 1.51 37.26 5.03
C GLN A 428 2.26 35.94 4.82
N PHE A 429 2.95 35.80 3.69
CA PHE A 429 3.91 34.72 3.48
C PHE A 429 5.13 34.89 4.38
N MET A 430 5.46 33.84 5.13
CA MET A 430 6.68 33.79 5.92
C MET A 430 7.39 32.45 5.71
N PRO A 431 8.51 32.42 4.95
CA PRO A 431 9.33 31.22 4.85
C PRO A 431 9.92 30.86 6.21
N LYS A 432 10.00 29.56 6.53
CA LYS A 432 10.46 29.05 7.82
C LYS A 432 11.68 28.14 7.69
N ASN A 433 11.65 27.17 6.77
CA ASN A 433 12.67 26.13 6.63
C ASN A 433 13.10 25.52 7.99
N GLN A 434 12.12 25.29 8.87
CA GLN A 434 12.35 24.91 10.26
C GLN A 434 12.24 23.40 10.42
N ASN A 435 13.32 22.77 10.90
CA ASN A 435 13.36 21.35 11.20
C ASN A 435 12.38 20.97 12.31
N ILE A 436 11.76 19.81 12.17
CA ILE A 436 10.89 19.22 13.18
C ILE A 436 11.33 17.77 13.40
N ASP A 437 11.75 17.47 14.64
CA ASP A 437 12.12 16.12 15.05
C ASP A 437 10.85 15.32 15.36
N GLY A 438 10.35 14.63 14.35
CA GLY A 438 9.18 13.75 14.42
C GLY A 438 8.51 13.57 13.06
N ASP A 439 7.79 12.47 12.92
CA ASP A 439 7.03 12.10 11.73
C ASP A 439 5.66 12.81 11.68
N LEU A 440 4.81 12.37 10.76
CA LEU A 440 3.46 12.88 10.62
C LEU A 440 2.61 12.70 11.89
N ARG A 441 2.82 11.59 12.62
CA ARG A 441 2.12 11.33 13.87
C ARG A 441 2.50 12.37 14.93
N TYR A 442 3.78 12.67 15.07
CA TYR A 442 4.22 13.75 15.95
C TYR A 442 3.65 15.12 15.55
N LEU A 443 3.54 15.41 14.25
CA LEU A 443 2.92 16.65 13.77
C LEU A 443 1.45 16.75 14.18
N CYS A 444 0.69 15.65 14.07
CA CYS A 444 -0.70 15.59 14.51
C CYS A 444 -0.84 15.96 16.00
N GLU A 445 -0.08 15.32 16.87
CA GLU A 445 -0.08 15.61 18.31
C GLU A 445 0.36 17.07 18.60
N LYS A 446 1.41 17.53 17.90
CA LYS A 446 1.91 18.91 18.00
C LYS A 446 0.85 19.94 17.64
N TYR A 447 0.02 19.68 16.64
CA TYR A 447 -1.06 20.56 16.23
C TYR A 447 -2.39 20.31 16.93
N GLY A 448 -2.49 19.29 17.79
CA GLY A 448 -3.67 19.03 18.63
C GLY A 448 -4.71 18.11 18.01
N ILE A 449 -4.32 17.27 17.06
CA ILE A 449 -5.16 16.21 16.49
C ILE A 449 -5.11 15.01 17.43
N GLU A 450 -6.30 14.50 17.80
CA GLU A 450 -6.41 13.28 18.60
C GLU A 450 -6.24 12.06 17.70
N LEU A 451 -5.13 11.34 17.89
CA LEU A 451 -4.90 10.09 17.19
C LEU A 451 -5.56 8.95 17.97
N SER A 452 -6.45 8.21 17.33
CA SER A 452 -6.93 6.95 17.89
C SER A 452 -5.76 5.96 17.94
N ASP A 453 -5.38 5.49 19.13
CA ASP A 453 -4.39 4.44 19.34
C ASP A 453 -4.92 3.07 18.86
N ASP A 454 -4.99 2.86 17.54
CA ASP A 454 -5.41 1.57 16.93
C ASP A 454 -4.51 1.06 15.81
#